data_AF-A0A7W1UV48-F1
#
_entry.id   AF-A0A7W1UV48-F1
#
_cell.length_a   1.000
_cell.length_b   1.000
_cell.length_c   1.000
_cell.angle_alpha   90.00
_cell.angle_beta   90.00
_cell.angle_gamma   90.00
#
_symmetry.space_group_name_H-M   'P 1'
#
loop_
_entity.id
_entity.type
_entity.pdbx_description
1 polymer ?
#
loop_
_entity_poly.entity_id
_entity_poly.type
_entity_poly.pdbx_seq_one_letter_code
_entity_poly.pdbx_strand_id
1 'polypeptide(L)' 'LADTVHVEVDGGIGPATVGAAAGAGANVLVAGSSLFADPDGLEHAVKDLRARAESARA' A
#
# COMPACT_ATOMS: atom_id res chain seq x y z
N LEU A 1 9.85 -7.70 24.24
CA LEU A 1 9.35 -7.51 22.86
C LEU A 1 8.30 -6.41 22.91
N ALA A 2 8.19 -5.57 21.89
CA ALA A 2 7.03 -4.69 21.79
C ALA A 2 5.78 -5.56 21.59
N ASP A 3 4.67 -5.23 22.25
CA ASP A 3 3.40 -5.97 22.16
C ASP A 3 2.69 -5.80 20.79
N THR A 4 3.39 -5.28 19.78
CA THR A 4 2.84 -4.98 18.45
C THR A 4 3.72 -5.57 17.36
N VAL A 5 3.08 -6.28 16.43
CA VAL A 5 3.68 -6.87 15.23
C VAL A 5 3.15 -6.15 14.00
N HIS A 6 4.03 -5.89 13.04
CA HIS A 6 3.64 -5.38 11.73
C HIS A 6 3.20 -6.51 10.81
N VAL A 7 2.18 -6.25 10.01
CA VAL A 7 1.66 -7.16 8.98
C VAL A 7 2.02 -6.57 7.62
N GLU A 8 2.88 -7.28 6.89
CA GLU A 8 3.33 -6.92 5.54
C GLU A 8 2.55 -7.70 4.48
N VAL A 9 2.24 -7.03 3.37
CA VAL A 9 1.81 -7.67 2.12
C VAL A 9 2.77 -7.25 1.01
N ASP A 10 3.43 -8.24 0.39
CA ASP A 10 4.35 -8.08 -0.74
C ASP A 10 3.90 -8.94 -1.92
N GLY A 11 3.72 -8.29 -3.07
CA GLY A 11 3.21 -8.89 -4.30
C GLY A 11 1.88 -8.29 -4.74
N GLY A 12 1.88 -7.65 -5.91
CA GLY A 12 0.66 -7.16 -6.55
C GLY A 12 0.01 -5.95 -5.87
N ILE A 13 0.68 -5.25 -4.95
CA ILE A 13 0.16 -3.99 -4.37
C ILE A 13 0.15 -2.90 -5.44
N GLY A 14 -1.03 -2.33 -5.69
CA GLY A 14 -1.28 -1.22 -6.62
C GLY A 14 -2.65 -0.59 -6.37
N PRO A 15 -3.12 0.34 -7.23
CA PRO A 15 -4.32 1.13 -6.97
C PRO A 15 -5.60 0.30 -6.72
N ALA A 16 -5.67 -0.91 -7.27
CA ALA A 16 -6.79 -1.83 -7.13
C ALA A 16 -6.71 -2.74 -5.88
N THR A 17 -5.52 -2.96 -5.30
CA THR A 17 -5.29 -3.96 -4.24
C THR A 17 -4.86 -3.35 -2.91
N VAL A 18 -4.28 -2.15 -2.93
CA VAL A 18 -3.74 -1.48 -1.73
C VAL A 18 -4.80 -1.24 -0.66
N GLY A 19 -6.02 -0.88 -1.06
CA GLY A 19 -7.14 -0.67 -0.13
C GLY A 19 -7.58 -1.98 0.53
N ALA A 20 -7.67 -3.08 -0.22
CA ALA A 20 -8.04 -4.38 0.33
C ALA A 20 -6.99 -4.90 1.32
N ALA A 21 -5.69 -4.78 1.00
CA ALA A 21 -4.62 -5.16 1.91
C ALA A 21 -4.65 -4.34 3.21
N ALA A 22 -4.80 -3.02 3.10
CA ALA A 22 -4.88 -2.13 4.26
C ALA A 22 -6.13 -2.40 5.12
N GLY A 23 -7.31 -2.57 4.49
CA GLY A 23 -8.55 -2.88 5.19
C GLY A 23 -8.56 -4.26 5.86
N ALA A 24 -7.75 -5.20 5.37
CA ALA A 24 -7.53 -6.49 6.02
C ALA A 24 -6.57 -6.44 7.22
N GLY A 25 -6.00 -5.28 7.54
CA GLY A 25 -5.11 -5.07 8.69
C GLY A 25 -3.62 -5.00 8.34
N ALA A 26 -3.24 -5.08 7.06
CA ALA A 26 -1.84 -4.86 6.68
C ALA A 26 -1.43 -3.42 6.97
N ASN A 27 -0.28 -3.26 7.63
CA ASN A 27 0.27 -1.95 7.94
C ASN A 27 1.64 -1.65 7.33
N VAL A 28 2.19 -2.61 6.61
CA VAL A 28 3.35 -2.46 5.71
C VAL A 28 2.93 -2.98 4.34
N LEU A 29 3.17 -2.21 3.28
CA LEU A 29 2.69 -2.50 1.93
C LEU A 29 3.86 -2.34 0.97
N VAL A 30 4.24 -3.43 0.29
CA VAL A 30 5.38 -3.43 -0.64
C VAL A 30 4.88 -3.35 -2.07
N ALA A 31 5.28 -2.29 -2.77
CA ALA A 31 4.86 -1.98 -4.12
C ALA A 31 6.08 -1.76 -5.00
N GLY A 32 6.20 -2.56 -6.07
CA GLY A 32 7.27 -2.47 -7.06
C GLY A 32 6.78 -1.83 -8.36
N SER A 33 6.27 -2.66 -9.27
CA SER A 33 5.82 -2.23 -10.60
C SER A 33 4.80 -1.09 -10.58
N SER A 34 3.87 -1.09 -9.63
CA SER A 34 2.88 -0.01 -9.47
C SER A 34 3.48 1.34 -9.07
N LEU A 35 4.66 1.36 -8.44
CA LEU A 35 5.38 2.61 -8.14
C LEU A 35 6.25 3.05 -9.32
N PHE A 36 7.03 2.12 -9.89
CA PHE A 36 8.05 2.48 -10.89
C PHE A 36 7.56 2.53 -12.33
N ALA A 37 6.37 1.96 -12.64
CA ALA A 37 5.75 2.01 -13.96
C ALA A 37 4.56 2.98 -14.04
N ASP A 38 4.33 3.77 -12.99
CA ASP A 38 3.27 4.78 -12.99
C ASP A 38 3.57 5.88 -14.03
N PRO A 39 2.63 6.19 -14.95
CA PRO A 39 2.87 7.13 -16.04
C PRO A 39 3.04 8.59 -15.56
N ASP A 40 2.50 8.92 -14.39
CA ASP A 40 2.59 10.24 -13.78
C ASP A 40 3.77 10.34 -12.78
N GLY A 41 4.53 9.25 -12.66
CA GLY A 41 5.79 9.17 -11.94
C GLY A 41 5.68 8.70 -10.48
N LEU A 42 6.83 8.45 -9.88
CA LEU A 42 6.95 7.84 -8.55
C LEU A 42 6.23 8.64 -7.45
N GLU A 43 6.33 9.98 -7.49
CA GLU A 43 5.68 10.83 -6.50
C GLU A 43 4.15 10.73 -6.57
N HIS A 44 3.59 10.67 -7.78
CA HIS A 44 2.16 10.43 -7.98
C HIS A 44 1.75 9.07 -7.41
N ALA A 45 2.46 8.01 -7.80
CA ALA A 45 2.18 6.65 -7.36
C ALA A 45 2.18 6.51 -5.82
N VAL A 46 3.20 7.06 -5.14
CA VAL A 46 3.29 7.02 -3.68
C VAL A 46 2.11 7.74 -3.02
N LYS A 47 1.72 8.92 -3.53
CA LYS A 47 0.59 9.68 -2.99
C LYS A 47 -0.73 8.94 -3.18
N ASP A 48 -0.98 8.40 -4.38
CA ASP A 48 -2.19 7.66 -4.69
C ASP A 48 -2.33 6.39 -3.83
N LEU A 49 -1.28 5.55 -3.78
CA LEU A 49 -1.32 4.31 -3.00
C LEU A 49 -1.50 4.58 -1.50
N ARG A 50 -0.83 5.61 -0.97
CA ARG A 50 -0.98 6.00 0.43
C ARG A 50 -2.40 6.48 0.75
N ALA A 51 -2.95 7.37 -0.08
CA ALA A 51 -4.30 7.90 0.14
C ALA A 51 -5.37 6.79 0.13
N ARG A 52 -5.24 5.81 -0.78
CA ARG A 52 -6.12 4.64 -0.84
C ARG A 52 -5.97 3.73 0.37
N ALA A 53 -4.74 3.48 0.81
CA ALA A 53 -4.47 2.67 2.00
C ALA A 53 -5.06 3.30 3.27
N GLU A 54 -4.86 4.61 3.44
CA GLU A 54 -5.38 5.37 4.59
C GLU A 54 -6.91 5.41 4.60
N SER A 55 -7.53 5.61 3.43
CA SER A 55 -8.99 5.60 3.29
C SER A 55 -9.63 4.25 3.63
N ALA A 56 -8.90 3.15 3.51
CA ALA A 56 -9.42 1.79 3.72
C ALA A 56 -9.25 1.27 5.17
N ARG A 57 -8.55 2.00 6.05
CA ARG A 57 -8.27 1.59 7.44
C ARG A 57 -9.35 1.99 8.46
N ALA A 58 -10.51 2.47 8.00
CA ALA A 58 -11.61 2.90 8.86
C ALA A 58 -12.16 1.77 9.75
#